data_AF-A0AA97KRM2-F1
#
_entry.id   AF-A0AA97KRM2-F1
#
_cell.length_a   1.000
_cell.length_b   1.000
_cell.length_c   1.000
_cell.angle_alpha   90.00
_cell.angle_beta   90.00
_cell.angle_gamma   90.00
#
_symmetry.space_group_name_H-M   'P 1'
#
loop_
_entity.id
_entity.type
_entity.pdbx_description
1 polymer ?
#
loop_
_entity_poly.entity_id
_entity_poly.type
_entity_poly.pdbx_seq_one_letter_code
_entity_poly.pdbx_strand_id
1 'polypeptide(L)'
;MALSDSQLKKMLGKYKYRDLTVQETISVIAQYKDLKPVMDGYVFNDGSSRELMSLTGTIPVIYRGNTYNIPICLWLLDTYPFNPPICFVKPTSSMTIKTGKHVDANGKIYLPYLHEWKHPQSDLIGLIQVMIVVFGEEPPVFSRPTISASYPSYQATGPPNTSYMPGMPSGISSYPPGPPPNPSGFPSYAPYPSPSGPFPATTSTQHYPSQPPVTTMADVRRKQKQVWICGHSYVFWAEKRALERSFGPQLGIPIEDAKLHWLGKSGMTWDQLTPILLHTRRRLSDPDILVVHLGGNDLAMRSNLDIINRMKKDLGHIRHIFKNSILVWSNIVPRKVWNQEVPHKLMEKSRRRVNKEIGLFIKSIGGSVIKHESLIPTSSGLFHLDGVLLSESGTDVFNLDLLSILETLI
;
A
#
# COMPACT_ATOMS: atom_id res chain seq x y z
N MET A 1 -13.80 20.26 -28.24
CA MET A 1 -13.35 21.58 -27.75
C MET A 1 -12.08 21.40 -26.95
N ALA A 2 -11.02 22.18 -27.24
CA ALA A 2 -9.85 22.20 -26.38
C ALA A 2 -10.23 22.84 -25.03
N LEU A 3 -9.81 22.26 -23.91
CA LEU A 3 -10.07 22.84 -22.58
C LEU A 3 -9.29 24.16 -22.46
N SER A 4 -9.98 25.22 -22.04
CA SER A 4 -9.35 26.53 -21.85
C SER A 4 -8.55 26.58 -20.55
N ASP A 5 -7.54 27.45 -20.49
CA ASP A 5 -6.77 27.75 -19.28
C ASP A 5 -7.68 28.07 -18.07
N SER A 6 -8.76 28.83 -18.31
CA SER A 6 -9.76 29.17 -17.30
C SER A 6 -10.54 27.95 -16.78
N GLN A 7 -10.84 26.97 -17.63
CA GLN A 7 -11.51 25.73 -17.23
C GLN A 7 -10.59 24.87 -16.37
N LEU A 8 -9.31 24.72 -16.75
CA LEU A 8 -8.33 23.97 -15.97
C LEU A 8 -8.06 24.62 -14.60
N LYS A 9 -7.94 25.95 -14.54
CA LYS A 9 -7.81 26.68 -13.28
C LYS A 9 -9.01 26.47 -12.36
N LYS A 10 -10.23 26.37 -12.91
CA LYS A 10 -11.43 26.05 -12.14
C LYS A 10 -11.39 24.63 -11.58
N MET A 11 -10.99 23.64 -12.40
CA MET A 11 -10.85 22.24 -11.98
C MET A 11 -9.83 22.09 -10.84
N LEU A 12 -8.72 22.83 -10.91
CA LEU A 12 -7.60 22.75 -9.97
C LEU A 12 -7.73 23.72 -8.78
N GLY A 13 -8.95 24.13 -8.41
CA GLY A 13 -9.19 25.12 -7.35
C GLY A 13 -8.62 24.74 -5.98
N LYS A 14 -8.47 23.45 -5.69
CA LYS A 14 -7.92 22.91 -4.43
C LYS A 14 -6.40 22.66 -4.47
N TYR A 15 -5.74 22.85 -5.62
CA TYR A 15 -4.32 22.55 -5.79
C TYR A 15 -3.46 23.69 -5.23
N LYS A 16 -2.39 23.32 -4.52
CA LYS A 16 -1.47 24.26 -3.88
C LYS A 16 -0.68 25.08 -4.90
N TYR A 17 -0.28 24.46 -6.01
CA TYR A 17 0.53 25.09 -7.06
C TYR A 17 -0.22 25.03 -8.39
N ARG A 18 -1.40 25.65 -8.41
CA ARG A 18 -2.36 25.61 -9.51
C ARG A 18 -1.76 26.05 -10.84
N ASP A 19 -1.11 27.21 -10.88
CA ASP A 19 -0.66 27.79 -12.16
C ASP A 19 0.44 26.93 -12.82
N LEU A 20 1.35 26.36 -12.02
CA LEU A 20 2.34 25.38 -12.51
C LEU A 20 1.68 24.12 -13.05
N THR A 21 0.69 23.59 -12.33
CA THR A 21 -0.05 22.38 -12.75
C THR A 21 -0.80 22.61 -14.06
N VAL A 22 -1.43 23.79 -14.21
CA VAL A 22 -2.15 24.18 -15.44
C VAL A 22 -1.18 24.31 -16.60
N GLN A 23 -0.06 25.01 -16.40
CA GLN A 23 0.95 25.22 -17.44
C GLN A 23 1.46 23.87 -17.98
N GLU A 24 1.88 22.97 -17.09
CA GLU A 24 2.35 21.64 -17.50
C GLU A 24 1.25 20.80 -18.15
N THR A 25 0.02 20.85 -17.62
CA THR A 25 -1.12 20.15 -18.23
C THR A 25 -1.37 20.63 -19.66
N ILE A 26 -1.35 21.94 -19.91
CA ILE A 26 -1.51 22.52 -21.24
C ILE A 26 -0.40 22.03 -22.17
N SER A 27 0.87 22.06 -21.71
CA SER A 27 2.00 21.56 -22.49
C SER A 27 1.85 20.09 -22.87
N VAL A 28 1.43 19.23 -21.93
CA VAL A 28 1.23 17.80 -22.21
C VAL A 28 0.11 17.57 -23.21
N ILE A 29 -1.07 18.17 -23.03
CA ILE A 29 -2.22 17.94 -23.95
C ILE A 29 -2.02 18.62 -25.32
N ALA A 30 -1.13 19.62 -25.39
CA ALA A 30 -0.71 20.19 -26.66
C ALA A 30 0.16 19.22 -27.45
N GLN A 31 1.02 18.43 -26.80
CA GLN A 31 1.91 17.47 -27.45
C GLN A 31 1.26 16.10 -27.66
N TYR A 32 0.55 15.59 -26.64
CA TYR A 32 -0.09 14.27 -26.64
C TYR A 32 -1.60 14.44 -26.71
N LYS A 33 -2.13 14.55 -27.93
CA LYS A 33 -3.54 14.93 -28.19
C LYS A 33 -4.56 13.95 -27.62
N ASP A 34 -4.20 12.69 -27.43
CA ASP A 34 -5.10 11.65 -26.89
C ASP A 34 -5.16 11.65 -25.36
N LEU A 35 -4.23 12.34 -24.67
CA LEU A 35 -4.33 12.54 -23.23
C LEU A 35 -5.30 13.67 -22.93
N LYS A 36 -6.29 13.39 -22.07
CA LYS A 36 -7.30 14.35 -21.63
C LYS A 36 -7.24 14.53 -20.12
N PRO A 37 -7.35 15.77 -19.60
CA PRO A 37 -7.45 16.01 -18.18
C PRO A 37 -8.88 15.72 -17.71
N VAL A 38 -9.00 14.95 -16.64
CA VAL A 38 -10.27 14.51 -16.05
C VAL A 38 -10.19 14.72 -14.54
N MET A 39 -11.21 15.36 -13.95
CA MET A 39 -11.39 15.37 -12.49
C MET A 39 -12.16 14.12 -12.08
N ASP A 40 -11.61 13.37 -11.13
CA ASP A 40 -12.25 12.16 -10.63
C ASP A 40 -11.79 11.87 -9.18
N GLY A 41 -12.52 11.02 -8.48
CA GLY A 41 -12.22 10.60 -7.12
C GLY A 41 -11.09 9.56 -7.11
N TYR A 42 -9.92 9.94 -6.60
CA TYR A 42 -8.83 9.03 -6.34
C TYR A 42 -8.92 8.46 -4.94
N VAL A 43 -9.13 7.15 -4.83
CA VAL A 43 -9.08 6.42 -3.56
C VAL A 43 -7.64 6.05 -3.26
N PHE A 44 -7.09 6.63 -2.20
CA PHE A 44 -5.78 6.29 -1.67
C PHE A 44 -5.84 4.94 -0.94
N ASN A 45 -4.67 4.32 -0.77
CA ASN A 45 -4.56 3.04 -0.08
C ASN A 45 -5.01 3.08 1.39
N ASP A 46 -5.18 4.27 1.98
CA ASP A 46 -5.75 4.44 3.34
C ASP A 46 -7.29 4.51 3.34
N GLY A 47 -7.93 4.28 2.19
CA GLY A 47 -9.39 4.37 2.01
C GLY A 47 -9.92 5.80 1.90
N SER A 48 -9.08 6.82 2.11
CA SER A 48 -9.47 8.20 1.86
C SER A 48 -9.63 8.42 0.37
N SER A 49 -10.62 9.23 -0.01
CA SER A 49 -10.79 9.65 -1.40
C SER A 49 -10.52 11.14 -1.50
N ARG A 50 -9.80 11.55 -2.55
CA ARG A 50 -9.70 12.97 -2.91
C ARG A 50 -10.04 13.15 -4.37
N GLU A 51 -10.69 14.27 -4.64
CA GLU A 51 -10.95 14.74 -5.99
C GLU A 51 -9.65 15.29 -6.59
N LEU A 52 -9.09 14.57 -7.56
CA LEU A 52 -7.82 14.90 -8.21
C LEU A 52 -8.01 14.96 -9.72
N MET A 53 -7.13 15.72 -10.38
CA MET A 53 -6.96 15.69 -11.82
C MET A 53 -6.11 14.47 -12.20
N SER A 54 -6.54 13.77 -13.24
CA SER A 54 -5.73 12.80 -13.97
C SER A 54 -5.57 13.21 -15.43
N LEU A 55 -4.43 12.89 -16.04
CA LEU A 55 -4.29 12.85 -17.50
C LEU A 55 -4.51 11.40 -17.95
N THR A 56 -5.65 11.15 -18.59
CA THR A 56 -6.06 9.81 -19.03
C THR A 56 -6.18 9.78 -20.54
N GLY A 57 -5.65 8.74 -21.17
CA GLY A 57 -5.68 8.57 -22.62
C GLY A 57 -4.59 7.61 -23.07
N THR A 58 -4.10 7.77 -24.31
CA THR A 58 -3.04 6.92 -24.86
C THR A 58 -1.78 7.70 -25.19
N ILE A 59 -0.63 7.03 -25.10
CA ILE A 59 0.65 7.52 -25.61
C ILE A 59 1.15 6.60 -26.74
N PRO A 60 1.74 7.15 -27.82
CA PRO A 60 2.28 6.35 -28.92
C PRO A 60 3.63 5.75 -28.51
N VAL A 61 3.72 4.42 -28.55
CA VAL A 61 4.92 3.65 -28.18
C VAL A 61 5.33 2.75 -29.34
N ILE A 62 6.58 2.85 -29.77
CA ILE A 62 7.11 2.00 -30.86
C ILE A 62 7.64 0.70 -30.24
N TYR A 63 7.07 -0.44 -30.64
CA TYR A 63 7.54 -1.77 -30.27
C TYR A 63 7.72 -2.62 -31.53
N ARG A 64 8.95 -3.12 -31.74
CA ARG A 64 9.30 -3.96 -32.92
C ARG A 64 8.85 -3.35 -34.27
N GLY A 65 9.06 -2.05 -34.44
CA GLY A 65 8.76 -1.33 -35.69
C GLY A 65 7.30 -0.89 -35.85
N ASN A 66 6.39 -1.28 -34.95
CA ASN A 66 4.98 -0.86 -34.98
C ASN A 66 4.69 0.11 -33.83
N THR A 67 3.86 1.12 -34.10
CA THR A 67 3.39 2.08 -33.09
C THR A 67 2.10 1.57 -32.44
N TYR A 68 2.11 1.43 -31.12
CA TYR A 68 0.98 1.05 -30.30
C TYR A 68 0.55 2.21 -29.42
N ASN A 69 -0.77 2.41 -29.29
CA ASN A 69 -1.34 3.43 -28.42
C ASN A 69 -1.57 2.84 -27.04
N ILE A 70 -0.61 3.04 -26.13
CA ILE A 70 -0.63 2.44 -24.79
C ILE A 70 -1.49 3.31 -23.86
N PRO A 71 -2.57 2.75 -23.28
CA PRO A 71 -3.47 3.50 -22.42
C PRO A 71 -2.85 3.72 -21.03
N ILE A 72 -2.76 4.99 -20.62
CA ILE A 72 -2.19 5.42 -19.34
C ILE A 72 -3.12 6.37 -18.59
N CYS A 73 -2.86 6.50 -17.29
CA CYS A 73 -3.52 7.43 -16.40
C CYS A 73 -2.51 8.01 -15.41
N LEU A 74 -2.31 9.33 -15.45
CA LEU A 74 -1.36 10.06 -14.63
C LEU A 74 -2.13 10.93 -13.63
N TRP A 75 -2.24 10.49 -12.38
CA TRP A 75 -2.89 11.24 -11.31
C TRP A 75 -1.95 12.28 -10.73
N LEU A 76 -2.38 13.55 -10.75
CA LEU A 76 -1.61 14.67 -10.21
C LEU A 76 -2.07 14.93 -8.77
N LEU A 77 -1.18 14.85 -7.79
CA LEU A 77 -1.51 15.20 -6.41
C LEU A 77 -1.77 16.70 -6.26
N ASP A 78 -2.53 17.11 -5.25
CA ASP A 78 -2.80 18.52 -4.89
C ASP A 78 -1.52 19.36 -4.62
N THR A 79 -0.39 18.70 -4.47
CA THR A 79 0.95 19.25 -4.25
C THR A 79 1.88 19.17 -5.46
N TYR A 80 1.38 18.72 -6.63
CA TYR A 80 2.08 18.79 -7.90
C TYR A 80 2.54 20.23 -8.21
N PRO A 81 3.75 20.48 -8.76
CA PRO A 81 4.75 19.54 -9.29
C PRO A 81 5.79 19.05 -8.27
N PHE A 82 5.66 19.35 -6.97
CA PHE A 82 6.70 19.00 -5.99
C PHE A 82 6.64 17.54 -5.52
N ASN A 83 5.56 16.83 -5.82
CA ASN A 83 5.45 15.39 -5.70
C ASN A 83 5.17 14.77 -7.07
N PRO A 84 5.71 13.57 -7.37
CA PRO A 84 5.49 12.90 -8.64
C PRO A 84 4.02 12.51 -8.84
N PRO A 85 3.57 12.36 -10.09
CA PRO A 85 2.26 11.80 -10.38
C PRO A 85 2.19 10.31 -10.03
N ILE A 86 0.99 9.84 -9.67
CA ILE A 86 0.72 8.40 -9.52
C ILE A 86 0.26 7.85 -10.88
N CYS A 87 1.04 6.93 -11.42
CA CYS A 87 0.90 6.52 -12.81
C CYS A 87 0.37 5.09 -12.93
N PHE A 88 -0.56 4.86 -13.84
CA PHE A 88 -1.11 3.53 -14.14
C PHE A 88 -1.20 3.29 -15.65
N VAL A 89 -1.06 2.04 -16.09
CA VAL A 89 -1.60 1.56 -17.36
C VAL A 89 -3.07 1.20 -17.16
N LYS A 90 -3.92 1.54 -18.13
CA LYS A 90 -5.36 1.25 -18.10
C LYS A 90 -5.74 0.32 -19.25
N PRO A 91 -5.58 -1.01 -19.11
CA PRO A 91 -5.91 -1.94 -20.20
C PRO A 91 -7.38 -1.81 -20.61
N THR A 92 -7.66 -1.92 -21.91
CA THR A 92 -9.03 -2.13 -22.41
C THR A 92 -9.49 -3.55 -22.10
N SER A 93 -10.77 -3.85 -22.33
CA SER A 93 -11.33 -5.21 -22.17
C SER A 93 -10.63 -6.26 -23.05
N SER A 94 -10.03 -5.84 -24.16
CA SER A 94 -9.25 -6.67 -25.07
C SER A 94 -7.76 -6.75 -24.70
N MET A 95 -7.31 -6.11 -23.63
CA MET A 95 -5.92 -6.12 -23.18
C MET A 95 -5.74 -6.83 -21.85
N THR A 96 -4.49 -7.19 -21.54
CA THR A 96 -4.06 -7.69 -20.24
C THR A 96 -2.77 -7.01 -19.85
N ILE A 97 -2.63 -6.66 -18.57
CA ILE A 97 -1.39 -6.09 -18.04
C ILE A 97 -0.29 -7.14 -18.08
N LYS A 98 0.86 -6.74 -18.60
CA LYS A 98 2.10 -7.49 -18.46
C LYS A 98 2.83 -6.96 -17.23
N THR A 99 2.78 -7.73 -16.15
CA THR A 99 3.58 -7.43 -14.96
C THR A 99 5.06 -7.56 -15.28
N GLY A 100 5.87 -6.64 -14.77
CA GLY A 100 7.30 -6.62 -15.05
C GLY A 100 8.04 -5.70 -14.11
N LYS A 101 9.26 -5.31 -14.50
CA LYS A 101 10.13 -4.45 -13.70
C LYS A 101 9.49 -3.09 -13.39
N HIS A 102 8.71 -2.58 -14.33
CA HIS A 102 8.18 -1.22 -14.31
C HIS A 102 6.67 -1.14 -14.10
N VAL A 103 5.95 -2.28 -14.05
CA VAL A 103 4.49 -2.31 -13.93
C VAL A 103 4.05 -3.47 -13.03
N ASP A 104 3.20 -3.20 -12.04
CA ASP A 104 2.62 -4.23 -11.16
C ASP A 104 1.31 -4.84 -11.71
N ALA A 105 0.73 -5.79 -10.98
CA ALA A 105 -0.52 -6.47 -11.38
C ALA A 105 -1.75 -5.54 -11.44
N ASN A 106 -1.72 -4.43 -10.72
CA ASN A 106 -2.76 -3.40 -10.75
C ASN A 106 -2.52 -2.37 -11.86
N GLY A 107 -1.44 -2.54 -12.64
CA GLY A 107 -1.06 -1.64 -13.71
C GLY A 107 -0.33 -0.40 -13.22
N LYS A 108 0.04 -0.32 -11.93
CA LYS A 108 0.78 0.83 -11.41
C LYS A 108 2.20 0.85 -11.96
N ILE A 109 2.64 2.02 -12.40
CA ILE A 109 3.92 2.21 -13.07
C ILE A 109 5.00 2.66 -12.06
N TYR A 110 6.18 2.05 -12.15
CA TYR A 110 7.36 2.30 -11.33
C TYR A 110 8.56 2.61 -12.23
N LEU A 111 9.04 3.85 -12.16
CA LEU A 111 10.17 4.33 -12.96
C LEU A 111 11.21 5.02 -12.06
N PRO A 112 12.51 4.89 -12.34
CA PRO A 112 13.54 5.69 -11.68
C PRO A 112 13.23 7.19 -11.74
N TYR A 113 12.72 7.67 -12.88
CA TYR A 113 12.29 9.06 -13.04
C TYR A 113 11.21 9.51 -12.03
N LEU A 114 10.30 8.61 -11.65
CA LEU A 114 9.30 8.89 -10.60
C LEU A 114 9.92 8.85 -9.20
N HIS A 115 10.92 7.98 -8.98
CA HIS A 115 11.61 7.84 -7.70
C HIS A 115 12.52 9.04 -7.39
N GLU A 116 13.18 9.57 -8.41
CA GLU A 116 14.12 10.69 -8.33
C GLU A 116 13.43 12.03 -8.66
N TRP A 117 12.10 12.04 -8.74
CA TRP A 117 11.31 13.21 -9.13
C TRP A 117 11.66 14.43 -8.29
N LYS A 118 12.06 15.50 -8.97
CA LYS A 118 12.41 16.77 -8.33
C LYS A 118 12.09 17.92 -9.25
N HIS A 119 11.13 18.76 -8.88
CA HIS A 119 10.87 20.00 -9.60
C HIS A 119 12.00 21.03 -9.37
N PRO A 120 12.46 21.76 -10.40
CA PRO A 120 11.97 21.80 -11.78
C PRO A 120 12.69 20.84 -12.75
N GLN A 121 13.58 19.98 -12.27
CA GLN A 121 14.32 19.01 -13.12
C GLN A 121 13.42 17.92 -13.70
N SER A 122 12.31 17.60 -13.04
CA SER A 122 11.34 16.60 -13.46
C SER A 122 10.00 17.26 -13.83
N ASP A 123 9.42 16.82 -14.94
CA ASP A 123 8.12 17.28 -15.44
C ASP A 123 7.35 16.13 -16.14
N LEU A 124 6.08 16.37 -16.51
CA LEU A 124 5.25 15.34 -17.15
C LEU A 124 5.72 14.95 -18.56
N ILE A 125 6.32 15.87 -19.31
CA ILE A 125 6.77 15.57 -20.69
C ILE A 125 7.96 14.62 -20.62
N GLY A 126 8.95 14.90 -19.78
CA GLY A 126 10.09 14.04 -19.52
C GLY A 126 9.65 12.67 -19.00
N LEU A 127 8.66 12.62 -18.10
CA LEU A 127 8.08 11.36 -17.65
C LEU A 127 7.46 10.55 -18.79
N ILE A 128 6.65 11.18 -19.65
CA ILE A 128 6.03 10.49 -20.79
C ILE A 128 7.09 10.01 -21.79
N GLN A 129 8.15 10.78 -22.04
CA GLN A 129 9.27 10.35 -22.88
C GLN A 129 9.97 9.12 -22.31
N VAL A 130 10.23 9.10 -21.00
CA VAL A 130 10.79 7.92 -20.32
C VAL A 130 9.83 6.72 -20.44
N MET A 131 8.53 6.93 -20.27
CA MET A 131 7.53 5.86 -20.47
C MET A 131 7.57 5.30 -21.90
N ILE A 132 7.67 6.16 -22.92
CA ILE A 132 7.73 5.72 -24.33
C ILE A 132 8.95 4.84 -24.58
N VAL A 133 10.11 5.22 -24.05
CA VAL A 133 11.34 4.42 -24.19
C VAL A 133 11.19 3.08 -23.46
N VAL A 134 10.81 3.12 -22.19
CA VAL A 134 10.71 1.90 -21.36
C VAL A 134 9.66 0.94 -21.89
N PHE A 135 8.49 1.44 -22.31
CA PHE A 135 7.43 0.60 -22.88
C PHE A 135 7.73 0.13 -24.31
N GLY A 136 8.61 0.84 -25.03
CA GLY A 136 9.13 0.40 -26.33
C GLY A 136 10.10 -0.77 -26.23
N GLU A 137 10.78 -0.93 -25.09
CA GLU A 137 11.60 -2.10 -24.79
C GLU A 137 10.75 -3.23 -24.19
N GLU A 138 9.93 -2.89 -23.19
CA GLU A 138 9.06 -3.81 -22.46
C GLU A 138 7.60 -3.32 -22.44
N PRO A 139 6.76 -3.75 -23.41
CA PRO A 139 5.36 -3.34 -23.45
C PRO A 139 4.60 -3.73 -22.17
N PRO A 140 3.87 -2.80 -21.55
CA PRO A 140 3.21 -3.05 -20.26
C PRO A 140 1.83 -3.71 -20.40
N VAL A 141 1.33 -3.84 -21.64
CA VAL A 141 0.05 -4.48 -21.96
C VAL A 141 0.19 -5.33 -23.22
N PHE A 142 -0.57 -6.42 -23.28
CA PHE A 142 -0.73 -7.25 -24.47
C PHE A 142 -2.21 -7.37 -24.85
N SER A 143 -2.49 -7.55 -26.14
CA SER A 143 -3.82 -7.93 -26.60
C SER A 143 -4.13 -9.37 -26.15
N ARG A 144 -5.37 -9.60 -25.72
CA ARG A 144 -5.91 -10.94 -25.51
C ARG A 144 -6.11 -11.61 -26.88
N PRO A 145 -5.68 -12.85 -27.08
CA PRO A 145 -6.00 -13.57 -28.31
C PRO A 145 -7.52 -13.73 -28.42
N THR A 146 -8.10 -13.26 -29.53
CA THR A 146 -9.49 -13.54 -29.86
C THR A 146 -9.59 -15.01 -30.26
N ILE A 147 -10.11 -15.86 -29.39
CA ILE A 147 -10.45 -17.24 -29.76
C ILE A 147 -11.62 -17.14 -30.74
N SER A 148 -11.34 -17.15 -32.03
CA SER A 148 -12.33 -17.44 -33.06
C SER A 148 -12.62 -18.94 -33.00
N ALA A 149 -13.61 -19.33 -32.18
CA ALA A 149 -14.11 -20.70 -32.21
C ALA A 149 -14.94 -20.90 -33.49
N SER A 150 -14.28 -21.29 -34.59
CA SER A 150 -14.96 -21.89 -35.74
C SER A 150 -15.21 -23.36 -35.43
N TYR A 151 -16.34 -23.67 -34.79
CA TYR A 151 -16.84 -25.04 -34.77
C TYR A 151 -17.54 -25.30 -36.11
N PRO A 152 -17.16 -26.34 -36.88
CA PRO A 152 -17.99 -26.83 -37.96
C PRO A 152 -19.28 -27.40 -37.37
N SER A 153 -20.41 -27.03 -37.96
CA SER A 153 -21.73 -27.55 -37.61
C SER A 153 -21.78 -29.06 -37.87
N TYR A 154 -21.93 -29.85 -36.82
CA TYR A 154 -22.28 -31.27 -36.97
C TYR A 154 -23.73 -31.37 -37.44
N GLN A 155 -23.95 -32.00 -38.60
CA GLN A 155 -25.27 -32.41 -39.07
C GLN A 155 -25.78 -33.59 -38.22
N ALA A 156 -26.95 -33.42 -37.61
CA ALA A 156 -27.65 -34.49 -36.93
C ALA A 156 -28.28 -35.45 -37.95
N THR A 157 -27.75 -36.66 -38.07
CA THR A 157 -28.41 -37.77 -38.76
C THR A 157 -29.43 -38.40 -37.82
N GLY A 158 -30.72 -38.14 -38.05
CA GLY A 158 -31.82 -38.82 -37.35
C GLY A 158 -32.17 -40.19 -38.00
N PRO A 159 -32.77 -41.13 -37.25
CA PRO A 159 -33.36 -42.35 -37.82
C PRO A 159 -34.81 -42.13 -38.31
N PRO A 160 -35.37 -43.04 -39.14
CA PRO A 160 -36.50 -42.73 -40.03
C PRO A 160 -37.88 -43.18 -39.51
N ASN A 161 -38.93 -42.53 -40.07
CA ASN A 161 -40.34 -42.95 -40.17
C ASN A 161 -41.20 -42.89 -38.87
N THR A 162 -42.48 -42.47 -38.83
CA THR A 162 -43.61 -42.58 -39.78
C THR A 162 -44.67 -41.46 -39.65
N SER A 163 -45.40 -41.24 -40.74
CA SER A 163 -46.63 -40.47 -41.03
C SER A 163 -47.82 -40.47 -40.04
N TYR A 164 -48.47 -39.29 -39.83
CA TYR A 164 -49.91 -38.99 -40.10
C TYR A 164 -50.28 -37.51 -39.73
N MET A 165 -51.11 -36.86 -40.55
CA MET A 165 -51.78 -35.53 -40.39
C MET A 165 -53.11 -35.68 -39.58
N PRO A 166 -54.04 -34.68 -39.46
CA PRO A 166 -54.03 -33.24 -39.09
C PRO A 166 -55.12 -32.85 -38.03
N GLY A 167 -55.13 -31.63 -37.46
CA GLY A 167 -56.37 -31.03 -36.90
C GLY A 167 -56.27 -30.12 -35.65
N MET A 168 -56.77 -28.88 -35.75
CA MET A 168 -57.11 -27.88 -34.69
C MET A 168 -58.35 -28.33 -33.83
N PRO A 169 -58.90 -27.58 -32.83
CA PRO A 169 -58.45 -26.46 -31.97
C PRO A 169 -58.85 -26.57 -30.44
N SER A 170 -58.42 -25.59 -29.63
CA SER A 170 -59.06 -25.01 -28.40
C SER A 170 -59.44 -25.84 -27.15
N GLY A 171 -58.97 -25.40 -25.97
CA GLY A 171 -59.81 -25.26 -24.76
C GLY A 171 -59.44 -26.02 -23.46
N ILE A 172 -59.09 -25.24 -22.41
CA ILE A 172 -59.49 -25.37 -20.99
C ILE A 172 -58.85 -26.47 -20.09
N SER A 173 -58.09 -25.95 -19.09
CA SER A 173 -57.97 -26.31 -17.66
C SER A 173 -57.81 -27.77 -17.20
N SER A 174 -56.73 -28.06 -16.45
CA SER A 174 -56.76 -28.42 -15.01
C SER A 174 -55.41 -28.99 -14.52
N TYR A 175 -54.82 -28.35 -13.50
CA TYR A 175 -53.81 -28.92 -12.58
C TYR A 175 -54.55 -29.75 -11.49
N PRO A 176 -53.94 -30.75 -10.82
CA PRO A 176 -52.98 -30.55 -9.68
C PRO A 176 -51.98 -31.75 -9.47
N PRO A 177 -51.20 -31.90 -8.36
CA PRO A 177 -50.99 -31.09 -7.14
C PRO A 177 -49.50 -30.80 -6.74
N GLY A 178 -49.29 -29.84 -5.81
CA GLY A 178 -48.00 -29.50 -5.13
C GLY A 178 -47.58 -30.50 -4.04
N PRO A 179 -46.76 -30.19 -2.98
CA PRO A 179 -46.34 -28.89 -2.38
C PRO A 179 -44.83 -28.86 -1.90
N PRO A 180 -44.37 -28.05 -0.90
CA PRO A 180 -44.23 -26.57 -0.80
C PRO A 180 -42.79 -26.09 -0.45
N PRO A 181 -42.54 -24.76 -0.36
CA PRO A 181 -41.70 -24.21 0.72
C PRO A 181 -42.29 -22.95 1.38
N ASN A 182 -41.96 -22.70 2.66
CA ASN A 182 -42.23 -21.45 3.39
C ASN A 182 -41.32 -21.37 4.65
N PRO A 183 -41.29 -20.27 5.42
CA PRO A 183 -40.96 -18.85 5.11
C PRO A 183 -39.95 -18.23 6.11
N SER A 184 -39.39 -17.05 5.80
CA SER A 184 -39.38 -15.87 6.71
C SER A 184 -38.61 -14.68 6.12
N GLY A 185 -39.30 -13.56 5.93
CA GLY A 185 -38.77 -12.28 5.45
C GLY A 185 -38.47 -11.26 6.55
N PHE A 186 -37.66 -10.27 6.21
CA PHE A 186 -37.32 -9.08 7.01
C PHE A 186 -38.38 -7.96 6.85
N PRO A 187 -38.62 -7.14 7.89
CA PRO A 187 -39.38 -5.90 7.74
C PRO A 187 -38.51 -4.62 7.74
N SER A 188 -39.04 -3.61 7.07
CA SER A 188 -38.52 -2.25 6.83
C SER A 188 -38.99 -1.23 7.88
N TYR A 189 -38.25 -0.12 7.97
CA TYR A 189 -38.42 1.07 8.84
C TYR A 189 -39.67 1.95 8.54
N ALA A 190 -40.24 2.58 9.59
CA ALA A 190 -40.71 3.99 9.72
C ALA A 190 -41.31 4.24 11.15
N PRO A 191 -41.73 5.47 11.56
CA PRO A 191 -40.95 6.51 12.24
C PRO A 191 -41.39 6.84 13.70
N TYR A 192 -40.59 7.65 14.40
CA TYR A 192 -40.72 8.07 15.80
C TYR A 192 -41.95 8.93 16.15
N PRO A 193 -42.46 8.84 17.39
CA PRO A 193 -43.27 9.88 18.03
C PRO A 193 -42.55 10.60 19.18
N SER A 194 -42.75 11.91 19.25
CA SER A 194 -42.46 12.80 20.39
C SER A 194 -43.38 12.50 21.59
N PRO A 195 -42.98 12.92 22.81
CA PRO A 195 -43.99 13.39 23.75
C PRO A 195 -43.63 14.71 24.46
N SER A 196 -44.67 15.52 24.59
CA SER A 196 -44.79 16.78 25.34
C SER A 196 -45.24 16.54 26.80
N GLY A 197 -44.44 16.98 27.78
CA GLY A 197 -44.74 17.40 29.18
C GLY A 197 -45.67 16.57 30.10
N PRO A 198 -45.93 16.97 31.38
CA PRO A 198 -45.23 17.90 32.29
C PRO A 198 -44.82 17.25 33.65
N PHE A 199 -44.07 17.99 34.48
CA PHE A 199 -43.58 17.64 35.84
C PHE A 199 -44.69 17.26 36.85
N PRO A 200 -44.31 16.57 37.94
CA PRO A 200 -44.51 17.15 39.27
C PRO A 200 -43.31 17.04 40.23
N ALA A 201 -43.27 17.95 41.20
CA ALA A 201 -42.34 17.99 42.32
C ALA A 201 -42.88 17.21 43.53
N THR A 202 -42.01 16.59 44.34
CA THR A 202 -41.94 16.72 45.82
C THR A 202 -41.00 15.69 46.48
N THR A 203 -40.06 16.22 47.27
CA THR A 203 -39.54 15.75 48.57
C THR A 203 -39.61 14.26 48.94
N SER A 204 -38.45 13.64 49.20
CA SER A 204 -38.15 12.98 50.50
C SER A 204 -36.71 12.46 50.57
N THR A 205 -36.15 12.64 51.76
CA THR A 205 -34.84 12.26 52.28
C THR A 205 -34.77 10.78 52.66
N GLN A 206 -33.75 10.03 52.23
CA GLN A 206 -33.18 8.85 52.91
C GLN A 206 -31.68 8.70 52.52
N HIS A 207 -30.72 8.99 53.41
CA HIS A 207 -30.06 8.05 54.34
C HIS A 207 -29.45 6.81 53.68
N TYR A 208 -28.16 6.90 53.33
CA TYR A 208 -27.24 5.77 53.19
C TYR A 208 -26.01 5.99 54.10
N PRO A 209 -25.50 4.95 54.77
CA PRO A 209 -24.41 5.07 55.74
C PRO A 209 -23.03 5.24 55.07
N SER A 210 -22.15 5.91 55.80
CA SER A 210 -20.76 6.22 55.46
C SER A 210 -19.88 4.95 55.34
N GLN A 211 -19.31 4.73 54.14
CA GLN A 211 -18.16 3.85 53.95
C GLN A 211 -16.85 4.56 54.37
N PRO A 212 -15.86 3.83 54.91
CA PRO A 212 -14.57 4.40 55.28
C PRO A 212 -13.79 4.86 54.03
N PRO A 213 -12.89 5.85 54.15
CA PRO A 213 -12.15 6.36 53.01
C PRO A 213 -11.28 5.26 52.43
N VAL A 214 -11.61 4.83 51.21
CA VAL A 214 -10.70 4.05 50.37
C VAL A 214 -9.46 4.91 50.21
N THR A 215 -8.37 4.46 50.84
CA THR A 215 -7.04 5.01 50.66
C THR A 215 -6.78 5.00 49.17
N THR A 216 -6.64 6.19 48.59
CA THR A 216 -6.21 6.37 47.21
C THR A 216 -4.81 5.78 47.09
N MET A 217 -4.74 4.49 46.80
CA MET A 217 -3.61 3.93 46.07
C MET A 217 -3.57 4.78 44.81
N ALA A 218 -2.61 5.70 44.77
CA ALA A 218 -2.34 6.51 43.60
C ALA A 218 -2.25 5.53 42.43
N ASP A 219 -3.19 5.68 41.51
CA ASP A 219 -3.22 5.01 40.23
C ASP A 219 -1.85 5.33 39.58
N VAL A 220 -0.88 4.43 39.72
CA VAL A 220 0.38 4.50 38.99
C VAL A 220 0.02 4.18 37.55
N ARG A 221 -0.63 5.13 36.88
CA ARG A 221 -0.92 5.04 35.46
C ARG A 221 0.41 4.88 34.77
N ARG A 222 0.68 3.65 34.29
CA ARG A 222 1.81 3.39 33.41
C ARG A 222 1.72 4.41 32.29
N LYS A 223 2.77 5.22 32.15
CA LYS A 223 2.85 6.20 31.07
C LYS A 223 2.83 5.44 29.75
N GLN A 224 1.91 5.80 28.85
CA GLN A 224 1.84 5.26 27.49
C GLN A 224 3.21 5.34 26.81
N LYS A 225 3.78 4.19 26.47
CA LYS A 225 5.10 4.10 25.83
C LYS A 225 5.05 4.63 24.40
N GLN A 226 6.14 5.23 23.95
CA GLN A 226 6.30 5.70 22.57
C GLN A 226 7.20 4.73 21.81
N VAL A 227 6.69 4.11 20.76
CA VAL A 227 7.44 3.13 19.95
C VAL A 227 7.67 3.72 18.57
N TRP A 228 8.93 3.88 18.16
CA TRP A 228 9.26 4.28 16.80
C TRP A 228 9.75 3.07 16.03
N ILE A 229 9.16 2.81 14.86
CA ILE A 229 9.56 1.72 13.96
C ILE A 229 10.10 2.35 12.69
N CYS A 230 11.42 2.39 12.53
CA CYS A 230 12.08 3.07 11.42
C CYS A 230 12.76 2.09 10.47
N GLY A 231 12.58 2.30 9.17
CA GLY A 231 13.21 1.45 8.18
C GLY A 231 12.86 1.76 6.74
N HIS A 232 13.35 0.91 5.83
CA HIS A 232 13.09 1.06 4.41
C HIS A 232 11.70 0.49 4.01
N SER A 233 11.56 0.08 2.74
CA SER A 233 10.33 -0.46 2.15
C SER A 233 9.63 -1.55 2.96
N TYR A 234 10.32 -2.34 3.77
CA TYR A 234 9.68 -3.38 4.59
C TYR A 234 8.85 -2.78 5.71
N VAL A 235 9.36 -1.75 6.39
CA VAL A 235 8.61 -1.01 7.43
C VAL A 235 7.46 -0.22 6.80
N PHE A 236 7.70 0.37 5.62
CA PHE A 236 6.64 1.05 4.87
C PHE A 236 5.48 0.10 4.52
N TRP A 237 5.78 -1.08 3.98
CA TRP A 237 4.75 -2.06 3.63
C TRP A 237 4.14 -2.75 4.85
N ALA A 238 4.91 -2.95 5.92
CA ALA A 238 4.43 -3.44 7.20
C ALA A 238 3.31 -2.58 7.79
N GLU A 239 3.49 -1.25 7.80
CA GLU A 239 2.45 -0.31 8.20
C GLU A 239 1.20 -0.43 7.31
N LYS A 240 1.39 -0.42 5.98
CA LYS A 240 0.28 -0.54 5.03
C LYS A 240 -0.49 -1.85 5.22
N ARG A 241 0.22 -2.93 5.43
CA ARG A 241 -0.39 -4.22 5.69
C ARG A 241 -1.15 -4.24 7.02
N ALA A 242 -0.59 -3.63 8.07
CA ALA A 242 -1.25 -3.54 9.37
C ALA A 242 -2.58 -2.76 9.30
N LEU A 243 -2.68 -1.72 8.45
CA LEU A 243 -3.93 -0.98 8.21
C LEU A 243 -5.05 -1.83 7.58
N GLU A 244 -4.71 -2.86 6.81
CA GLU A 244 -5.66 -3.77 6.18
C GLU A 244 -6.14 -4.89 7.12
N ARG A 245 -5.47 -5.06 8.26
CA ARG A 245 -5.77 -6.11 9.24
C ARG A 245 -6.67 -5.58 10.34
N SER A 246 -7.45 -6.47 10.96
CA SER A 246 -8.38 -6.13 12.05
C SER A 246 -7.70 -5.52 13.27
N PHE A 247 -6.43 -5.86 13.51
CA PHE A 247 -5.62 -5.33 14.60
C PHE A 247 -4.99 -3.95 14.31
N GLY A 248 -5.13 -3.45 13.09
CA GLY A 248 -4.74 -2.10 12.69
C GLY A 248 -3.23 -1.80 12.79
N PRO A 249 -2.83 -0.53 12.59
CA PRO A 249 -1.44 -0.09 12.60
C PRO A 249 -0.78 -0.17 13.99
N GLN A 250 -1.57 -0.41 15.05
CA GLN A 250 -1.09 -0.66 16.40
C GLN A 250 -0.67 -2.12 16.62
N LEU A 251 -0.80 -3.00 15.61
CA LEU A 251 -0.49 -4.42 15.71
C LEU A 251 -1.27 -5.14 16.84
N GLY A 252 -2.44 -4.61 17.22
CA GLY A 252 -3.23 -5.12 18.34
C GLY A 252 -2.77 -4.66 19.72
N ILE A 253 -1.69 -3.88 19.81
CA ILE A 253 -1.22 -3.32 21.08
C ILE A 253 -2.20 -2.22 21.54
N PRO A 254 -2.74 -2.31 22.76
CA PRO A 254 -3.64 -1.30 23.30
C PRO A 254 -2.98 0.08 23.31
N ILE A 255 -3.74 1.10 22.89
CA ILE A 255 -3.19 2.45 22.75
C ILE A 255 -2.76 3.00 24.11
N GLU A 256 -3.43 2.63 25.20
CA GLU A 256 -3.09 2.99 26.57
C GLU A 256 -1.69 2.51 27.00
N ASP A 257 -1.25 1.34 26.50
CA ASP A 257 0.04 0.74 26.84
C ASP A 257 1.16 1.35 26.00
N ALA A 258 0.94 1.49 24.68
CA ALA A 258 1.91 2.08 23.78
C ALA A 258 1.30 2.69 22.52
N LYS A 259 1.99 3.69 21.96
CA LYS A 259 1.68 4.29 20.67
C LYS A 259 2.80 3.99 19.66
N LEU A 260 2.44 3.35 18.55
CA LEU A 260 3.37 3.00 17.48
C LEU A 260 3.43 4.13 16.45
N HIS A 261 4.65 4.50 16.08
CA HIS A 261 4.95 5.49 15.05
C HIS A 261 5.79 4.83 13.96
N TRP A 262 5.17 4.63 12.80
CA TRP A 262 5.81 4.04 11.64
C TRP A 262 6.59 5.11 10.86
N LEU A 263 7.90 4.93 10.78
CA LEU A 263 8.84 5.81 10.08
C LEU A 263 9.43 5.06 8.88
N GLY A 264 8.54 4.47 8.07
CA GLY A 264 8.88 3.69 6.88
C GLY A 264 9.08 4.57 5.65
N LYS A 265 10.26 4.48 5.01
CA LYS A 265 10.55 5.21 3.77
C LYS A 265 11.09 4.27 2.70
N SER A 266 10.36 4.11 1.60
CA SER A 266 10.81 3.21 0.51
C SER A 266 12.17 3.65 -0.04
N GLY A 267 13.05 2.67 -0.33
CA GLY A 267 14.40 2.93 -0.86
C GLY A 267 15.38 3.58 0.13
N MET A 268 15.00 3.75 1.40
CA MET A 268 15.88 4.34 2.41
C MET A 268 17.21 3.57 2.53
N THR A 269 18.30 4.33 2.58
CA THR A 269 19.67 3.86 2.83
C THR A 269 20.10 4.23 4.24
N TRP A 270 21.16 3.60 4.74
CA TRP A 270 21.63 3.77 6.12
C TRP A 270 21.89 5.23 6.50
N ASP A 271 22.48 6.00 5.58
CA ASP A 271 22.88 7.39 5.79
C ASP A 271 21.71 8.33 6.11
N GLN A 272 20.49 7.91 5.75
CA GLN A 272 19.27 8.67 6.00
C GLN A 272 18.69 8.43 7.40
N LEU A 273 19.16 7.41 8.15
CA LEU A 273 18.61 7.02 9.45
C LEU A 273 18.66 8.15 10.48
N THR A 274 19.85 8.62 10.81
CA THR A 274 20.04 9.65 11.84
C THR A 274 19.31 10.96 11.49
N PRO A 275 19.38 11.50 10.25
CA PRO A 275 18.61 12.67 9.87
C PRO A 275 17.09 12.50 10.05
N ILE A 276 16.53 11.34 9.70
CA ILE A 276 15.10 11.06 9.86
C ILE A 276 14.72 11.02 11.33
N LEU A 277 15.48 10.30 12.17
CA LEU A 277 15.19 10.21 13.61
C LEU A 277 15.26 11.59 14.29
N LEU A 278 16.27 12.39 13.97
CA LEU A 278 16.42 13.74 14.50
C LEU A 278 15.31 14.68 14.02
N HIS A 279 14.85 14.54 12.78
CA HIS A 279 13.71 15.29 12.27
C HIS A 279 12.42 14.91 12.99
N THR A 280 12.17 13.61 13.17
CA THR A 280 11.00 13.09 13.89
C THR A 280 10.97 13.56 15.35
N ARG A 281 12.12 13.60 16.01
CA ARG A 281 12.28 14.13 17.38
C ARG A 281 11.81 15.58 17.56
N ARG A 282 11.75 16.38 16.49
CA ARG A 282 11.23 17.75 16.56
C ARG A 282 9.71 17.81 16.67
N ARG A 283 9.01 16.70 16.40
CA ARG A 283 7.54 16.63 16.29
C ARG A 283 6.94 15.63 17.28
N LEU A 284 7.69 14.62 17.66
CA LEU A 284 7.28 13.56 18.58
C LEU A 284 8.19 13.56 19.80
N SER A 285 7.65 13.14 20.94
CA SER A 285 8.45 12.83 22.13
C SER A 285 9.42 11.68 21.85
N ASP A 286 10.57 11.71 22.52
CA ASP A 286 11.58 10.64 22.42
C ASP A 286 10.95 9.26 22.63
N PRO A 287 11.33 8.25 21.82
CA PRO A 287 10.77 6.92 21.95
C PRO A 287 11.21 6.26 23.26
N ASP A 288 10.38 5.42 23.84
CA ASP A 288 10.81 4.44 24.85
C ASP A 288 11.41 3.20 24.17
N ILE A 289 10.96 2.89 22.96
CA ILE A 289 11.46 1.78 22.14
C ILE A 289 11.71 2.29 20.71
N LEU A 290 12.91 2.07 20.19
CA LEU A 290 13.28 2.41 18.82
C LEU A 290 13.65 1.14 18.05
N VAL A 291 12.77 0.70 17.16
CA VAL A 291 13.02 -0.41 16.23
C VAL A 291 13.66 0.13 14.96
N VAL A 292 14.76 -0.48 14.53
CA VAL A 292 15.46 -0.16 13.29
C VAL A 292 15.50 -1.40 12.38
N HIS A 293 14.88 -1.30 11.21
CA HIS A 293 14.96 -2.27 10.12
C HIS A 293 15.53 -1.61 8.86
N LEU A 294 16.87 -1.63 8.71
CA LEU A 294 17.56 -0.92 7.64
C LEU A 294 18.86 -1.62 7.24
N GLY A 295 19.56 -1.12 6.23
CA GLY A 295 20.89 -1.61 5.82
C GLY A 295 20.88 -2.62 4.68
N GLY A 296 19.72 -3.21 4.35
CA GLY A 296 19.62 -4.16 3.22
C GLY A 296 19.96 -3.53 1.85
N ASN A 297 19.70 -2.23 1.68
CA ASN A 297 20.01 -1.50 0.45
C ASN A 297 21.49 -1.08 0.36
N ASP A 298 22.19 -1.11 1.49
CA ASP A 298 23.59 -0.68 1.64
C ASP A 298 24.56 -1.88 1.52
N LEU A 299 24.04 -3.11 1.56
CA LEU A 299 24.83 -4.32 1.36
C LEU A 299 25.53 -4.28 -0.01
N ALA A 300 26.78 -4.73 -0.02
CA ALA A 300 27.68 -4.76 -1.18
C ALA A 300 27.99 -3.41 -1.85
N MET A 301 27.52 -2.27 -1.33
CA MET A 301 27.97 -0.95 -1.77
C MET A 301 29.40 -0.64 -1.30
N ARG A 302 29.84 -1.29 -0.20
CA ARG A 302 31.17 -1.18 0.41
C ARG A 302 31.57 -2.53 1.01
N SER A 303 32.78 -2.61 1.58
CA SER A 303 33.20 -3.81 2.31
C SER A 303 32.31 -4.05 3.54
N ASN A 304 32.14 -5.32 3.92
CA ASN A 304 31.38 -5.68 5.12
C ASN A 304 31.95 -5.02 6.39
N LEU A 305 33.26 -4.81 6.45
CA LEU A 305 33.89 -4.19 7.61
C LEU A 305 33.50 -2.72 7.73
N ASP A 306 33.50 -1.99 6.61
CA ASP A 306 33.16 -0.56 6.58
C ASP A 306 31.71 -0.33 6.98
N ILE A 307 30.77 -1.08 6.39
CA ILE A 307 29.35 -0.96 6.73
C ILE A 307 29.11 -1.31 8.19
N ILE A 308 29.73 -2.37 8.71
CA ILE A 308 29.58 -2.76 10.12
C ILE A 308 30.11 -1.67 11.06
N ASN A 309 31.32 -1.15 10.80
CA ASN A 309 31.93 -0.12 11.64
C ASN A 309 31.09 1.17 11.65
N ARG A 310 30.58 1.56 10.47
CA ARG A 310 29.69 2.71 10.34
C ARG A 310 28.39 2.52 11.10
N MET A 311 27.72 1.39 10.89
CA MET A 311 26.47 1.08 11.59
C MET A 311 26.65 1.06 13.10
N LYS A 312 27.73 0.43 13.62
CA LYS A 312 28.04 0.42 15.06
C LYS A 312 28.27 1.83 15.60
N LYS A 313 29.03 2.67 14.88
CA LYS A 313 29.27 4.08 15.25
C LYS A 313 27.97 4.86 15.32
N ASP A 314 27.13 4.77 14.29
CA ASP A 314 25.87 5.50 14.19
C ASP A 314 24.86 5.02 15.25
N LEU A 315 24.72 3.71 15.45
CA LEU A 315 23.86 3.14 16.48
C LEU A 315 24.33 3.51 17.90
N GLY A 316 25.63 3.55 18.15
CA GLY A 316 26.19 4.06 19.40
C GLY A 316 25.85 5.54 19.63
N HIS A 317 25.93 6.36 18.57
CA HIS A 317 25.53 7.76 18.64
C HIS A 317 24.02 7.94 18.86
N ILE A 318 23.18 7.16 18.17
CA ILE A 318 21.72 7.12 18.34
C ILE A 318 21.38 6.74 19.79
N ARG A 319 22.05 5.73 20.37
CA ARG A 319 21.87 5.34 21.77
C ARG A 319 22.20 6.48 22.74
N HIS A 320 23.21 7.29 22.44
CA HIS A 320 23.55 8.46 23.25
C HIS A 320 22.49 9.57 23.14
N ILE A 321 21.98 9.84 21.94
CA ILE A 321 20.91 10.83 21.71
C ILE A 321 19.63 10.42 22.44
N PHE A 322 19.28 9.13 22.34
CA PHE A 322 18.05 8.54 22.86
C PHE A 322 18.35 7.67 24.09
N LYS A 323 18.95 8.28 25.11
CA LYS A 323 19.51 7.59 26.30
C LYS A 323 18.52 6.73 27.10
N ASN A 324 17.23 7.04 27.02
CA ASN A 324 16.18 6.32 27.74
C ASN A 324 15.48 5.27 26.87
N SER A 325 15.81 5.19 25.58
CA SER A 325 15.16 4.28 24.63
C SER A 325 15.85 2.93 24.58
N ILE A 326 15.06 1.86 24.55
CA ILE A 326 15.54 0.52 24.20
C ILE A 326 15.69 0.46 22.68
N LEU A 327 16.92 0.25 22.23
CA LEU A 327 17.21 0.10 20.81
C LEU A 327 16.97 -1.35 20.39
N VAL A 328 16.17 -1.55 19.35
CA VAL A 328 15.79 -2.86 18.83
C VAL A 328 16.26 -2.97 17.39
N TRP A 329 17.12 -3.94 17.12
CA TRP A 329 17.60 -4.22 15.77
C TRP A 329 16.77 -5.32 15.12
N SER A 330 16.06 -4.99 14.05
CA SER A 330 15.40 -5.98 13.21
C SER A 330 16.36 -6.42 12.12
N ASN A 331 16.72 -7.71 12.16
CA ASN A 331 17.67 -8.28 11.21
C ASN A 331 17.26 -7.99 9.76
N ILE A 332 18.23 -7.72 8.90
CA ILE A 332 18.02 -7.62 7.46
C ILE A 332 17.43 -8.96 6.99
N VAL A 333 16.24 -8.90 6.40
CA VAL A 333 15.49 -10.07 5.92
C VAL A 333 16.18 -10.63 4.67
N PRO A 334 16.30 -11.96 4.52
CA PRO A 334 16.82 -12.56 3.29
C PRO A 334 15.95 -12.21 2.07
N ARG A 335 16.52 -12.25 0.88
CA ARG A 335 15.79 -11.97 -0.38
C ARG A 335 16.00 -13.10 -1.37
N LYS A 336 15.03 -13.35 -2.25
CA LYS A 336 15.19 -14.24 -3.41
C LYS A 336 16.10 -13.60 -4.46
N VAL A 337 16.01 -12.29 -4.61
CA VAL A 337 16.82 -11.49 -5.54
C VAL A 337 17.45 -10.31 -4.80
N TRP A 338 18.70 -10.02 -5.15
CA TRP A 338 19.41 -8.82 -4.71
C TRP A 338 19.60 -7.91 -5.92
N ASN A 339 19.39 -6.60 -5.76
CA ASN A 339 19.49 -5.65 -6.86
C ASN A 339 20.95 -5.34 -7.25
N GLN A 340 21.90 -5.67 -6.37
CA GLN A 340 23.32 -5.50 -6.62
C GLN A 340 23.83 -6.58 -7.58
N GLU A 341 24.77 -6.21 -8.45
CA GLU A 341 25.46 -7.12 -9.39
C GLU A 341 26.48 -8.04 -8.70
N VAL A 342 26.08 -8.63 -7.56
CA VAL A 342 26.90 -9.52 -6.75
C VAL A 342 26.20 -10.87 -6.64
N PRO A 343 26.93 -12.00 -6.78
CA PRO A 343 26.34 -13.33 -6.65
C PRO A 343 25.51 -13.49 -5.39
N HIS A 344 24.29 -14.03 -5.53
CA HIS A 344 23.32 -14.20 -4.44
C HIS A 344 23.92 -14.85 -3.18
N LYS A 345 24.74 -15.90 -3.36
CA LYS A 345 25.44 -16.58 -2.26
C LYS A 345 26.34 -15.64 -1.44
N LEU A 346 27.02 -14.70 -2.10
CA LEU A 346 27.87 -13.70 -1.44
C LEU A 346 27.03 -12.63 -0.74
N MET A 347 25.91 -12.22 -1.34
CA MET A 347 24.94 -11.31 -0.72
C MET A 347 24.38 -11.89 0.58
N GLU A 348 23.94 -13.15 0.56
CA GLU A 348 23.45 -13.82 1.77
C GLU A 348 24.56 -14.04 2.82
N LYS A 349 25.82 -14.22 2.40
CA LYS A 349 26.96 -14.28 3.33
C LYS A 349 27.22 -12.91 3.96
N SER A 350 27.16 -11.83 3.18
CA SER A 350 27.27 -10.44 3.63
C SER A 350 26.17 -10.10 4.63
N ARG A 351 24.90 -10.32 4.26
CA ARG A 351 23.73 -10.10 5.13
C ARG A 351 23.86 -10.83 6.47
N ARG A 352 24.20 -12.13 6.45
CA ARG A 352 24.38 -12.92 7.68
C ARG A 352 25.50 -12.37 8.56
N ARG A 353 26.61 -11.92 7.96
CA ARG A 353 27.72 -11.31 8.69
C ARG A 353 27.31 -9.99 9.34
N VAL A 354 26.64 -9.10 8.61
CA VAL A 354 26.15 -7.82 9.14
C VAL A 354 25.15 -8.05 10.27
N ASN A 355 24.14 -8.89 10.07
CA ASN A 355 23.16 -9.22 11.11
C ASN A 355 23.81 -9.79 12.37
N LYS A 356 24.80 -10.68 12.23
CA LYS A 356 25.55 -11.22 13.37
C LYS A 356 26.28 -10.12 14.14
N GLU A 357 27.06 -9.31 13.45
CA GLU A 357 27.91 -8.28 14.07
C GLU A 357 27.11 -7.15 14.71
N ILE A 358 26.06 -6.68 14.03
CA ILE A 358 25.19 -5.62 14.56
C ILE A 358 24.31 -6.16 15.68
N GLY A 359 23.79 -7.38 15.55
CA GLY A 359 23.02 -8.02 16.62
C GLY A 359 23.83 -8.22 17.90
N LEU A 360 25.10 -8.64 17.81
CA LEU A 360 26.00 -8.73 18.97
C LEU A 360 26.26 -7.36 19.60
N PHE A 361 26.52 -6.34 18.78
CA PHE A 361 26.74 -4.98 19.28
C PHE A 361 25.50 -4.41 19.99
N ILE A 362 24.31 -4.56 19.39
CA ILE A 362 23.05 -4.09 19.97
C ILE A 362 22.80 -4.73 21.33
N LYS A 363 23.04 -6.04 21.46
CA LYS A 363 22.96 -6.74 22.75
C LYS A 363 23.98 -6.20 23.75
N SER A 364 25.22 -5.92 23.32
CA SER A 364 26.26 -5.39 24.21
C SER A 364 25.95 -4.01 24.79
N ILE A 365 25.09 -3.22 24.12
CA ILE A 365 24.64 -1.91 24.60
C ILE A 365 23.24 -1.95 25.27
N GLY A 366 22.76 -3.14 25.62
CA GLY A 366 21.48 -3.35 26.33
C GLY A 366 20.23 -3.32 25.44
N GLY A 367 20.39 -3.45 24.12
CA GLY A 367 19.28 -3.51 23.16
C GLY A 367 18.81 -4.94 22.85
N SER A 368 17.75 -5.04 22.05
CA SER A 368 17.14 -6.32 21.64
C SER A 368 17.28 -6.56 20.14
N VAL A 369 17.13 -7.82 19.70
CA VAL A 369 17.27 -8.20 18.29
C VAL A 369 16.08 -9.03 17.85
N ILE A 370 15.44 -8.62 16.75
CA ILE A 370 14.38 -9.37 16.08
C ILE A 370 15.02 -10.24 15.00
N LYS A 371 14.71 -11.54 15.03
CA LYS A 371 15.10 -12.49 13.98
C LYS A 371 13.88 -12.88 13.18
N HIS A 372 14.06 -13.01 11.86
CA HIS A 372 13.02 -13.40 10.94
C HIS A 372 13.25 -14.83 10.45
N GLU A 373 13.17 -15.81 11.35
CA GLU A 373 13.51 -17.21 11.07
C GLU A 373 12.50 -17.86 10.11
N SER A 374 11.24 -17.41 10.15
CA SER A 374 10.15 -17.91 9.30
C SER A 374 10.14 -17.32 7.88
N LEU A 375 10.86 -16.22 7.64
CA LEU A 375 10.94 -15.57 6.32
C LEU A 375 11.98 -16.25 5.43
N ILE A 376 11.67 -17.48 5.00
CA ILE A 376 12.57 -18.34 4.22
C ILE A 376 12.35 -18.10 2.72
N PRO A 377 13.36 -17.69 1.92
CA PRO A 377 13.20 -17.37 0.50
C PRO A 377 12.67 -18.52 -0.36
N THR A 378 12.91 -19.77 0.02
CA THR A 378 12.40 -20.94 -0.70
C THR A 378 10.93 -21.24 -0.43
N SER A 379 10.34 -20.66 0.62
CA SER A 379 8.93 -20.86 0.92
C SER A 379 8.05 -20.19 -0.15
N SER A 380 7.10 -20.95 -0.67
CA SER A 380 6.08 -20.42 -1.57
C SER A 380 5.21 -19.40 -0.83
N GLY A 381 4.98 -18.24 -1.46
CA GLY A 381 3.99 -17.27 -0.99
C GLY A 381 4.45 -16.25 0.06
N LEU A 382 5.70 -16.29 0.56
CA LEU A 382 6.21 -15.27 1.52
C LEU A 382 6.91 -14.08 0.87
N PHE A 383 7.28 -14.20 -0.40
CA PHE A 383 7.99 -13.17 -1.15
C PHE A 383 7.20 -12.80 -2.40
N HIS A 384 7.24 -11.53 -2.75
CA HIS A 384 6.69 -11.04 -4.00
C HIS A 384 7.40 -11.67 -5.20
N LEU A 385 6.80 -11.57 -6.39
CA LEU A 385 7.36 -12.15 -7.62
C LEU A 385 8.71 -11.52 -8.01
N ASP A 386 8.95 -10.26 -7.63
CA ASP A 386 10.25 -9.59 -7.80
C ASP A 386 11.36 -10.22 -6.95
N GLY A 387 11.01 -11.00 -5.93
CA GLY A 387 11.95 -11.66 -5.04
C GLY A 387 12.72 -10.74 -4.08
N VAL A 388 12.45 -9.44 -4.11
CA VAL A 388 13.10 -8.41 -3.27
C VAL A 388 12.22 -8.03 -2.09
N LEU A 389 10.91 -7.93 -2.31
CA LEU A 389 9.92 -7.57 -1.29
C LEU A 389 9.21 -8.79 -0.73
N LEU A 390 8.61 -8.62 0.45
CA LEU A 390 7.70 -9.60 1.02
C LEU A 390 6.36 -9.54 0.28
N SER A 391 5.68 -10.67 0.18
CA SER A 391 4.26 -10.71 -0.19
C SER A 391 3.41 -10.17 0.97
N GLU A 392 2.09 -10.12 0.80
CA GLU A 392 1.18 -9.85 1.94
C GLU A 392 1.38 -10.84 3.09
N SER A 393 1.43 -12.14 2.80
CA SER A 393 1.64 -13.18 3.82
C SER A 393 3.01 -13.08 4.47
N GLY A 394 4.06 -12.75 3.71
CA GLY A 394 5.38 -12.49 4.29
C GLY A 394 5.39 -11.24 5.16
N THR A 395 4.67 -10.20 4.77
CA THR A 395 4.54 -8.96 5.54
C THR A 395 3.75 -9.19 6.83
N ASP A 396 2.74 -10.07 6.81
CA ASP A 396 2.04 -10.52 8.03
C ASP A 396 3.02 -11.20 8.99
N VAL A 397 3.86 -12.11 8.50
CA VAL A 397 4.91 -12.76 9.32
C VAL A 397 5.89 -11.74 9.88
N PHE A 398 6.33 -10.77 9.07
CA PHE A 398 7.20 -9.70 9.54
C PHE A 398 6.56 -8.86 10.66
N ASN A 399 5.26 -8.53 10.53
CA ASN A 399 4.51 -7.82 11.58
C ASN A 399 4.37 -8.64 12.86
N LEU A 400 4.17 -9.95 12.75
CA LEU A 400 4.14 -10.85 13.92
C LEU A 400 5.50 -10.91 14.63
N ASP A 401 6.61 -10.95 13.88
CA ASP A 401 7.95 -10.90 14.47
C ASP A 401 8.21 -9.57 15.21
N LEU A 402 7.71 -8.44 14.67
CA LEU A 402 7.76 -7.15 15.35
C LEU A 402 6.94 -7.18 16.65
N LEU A 403 5.68 -7.61 16.55
CA LEU A 403 4.75 -7.68 17.68
C LEU A 403 5.31 -8.52 18.83
N SER A 404 5.83 -9.71 18.52
CA SER A 404 6.37 -10.63 19.53
C SER A 404 7.45 -9.98 20.42
N ILE A 405 8.30 -9.12 19.84
CA ILE A 405 9.31 -8.40 20.63
C ILE A 405 8.70 -7.18 21.33
N LEU A 406 7.78 -6.47 20.69
CA LEU A 406 7.12 -5.31 21.32
C LEU A 406 6.31 -5.71 22.56
N GLU A 407 5.58 -6.82 22.53
CA GLU A 407 4.84 -7.35 23.70
C GLU A 407 5.75 -7.66 24.90
N THR A 408 7.02 -8.00 24.66
CA THR A 408 7.98 -8.26 25.75
C THR A 408 8.57 -6.97 26.34
N LEU A 409 8.51 -5.87 25.59
CA LEU A 409 9.15 -4.59 25.94
C LEU A 409 8.17 -3.54 26.44
N ILE A 410 6.88 -3.71 26.15
CA ILE A 410 5.77 -2.83 26.58
C ILE A 410 5.24 -3.33 27.92
#